data_AF-A0AAP2FHJ5-F1
#
_entry.id   AF-A0AAP2FHJ5-F1
#
_cell.length_a   1.000
_cell.length_b   1.000
_cell.length_c   1.000
_cell.angle_alpha   90.00
_cell.angle_beta   90.00
_cell.angle_gamma   90.00
#
_symmetry.space_group_name_H-M   'P 1'
#
loop_
_entity.id
_entity.type
_entity.pdbx_description
1 polymer ?
#
loop_
_entity_poly.entity_id
_entity_poly.type
_entity_poly.pdbx_seq_one_letter_code
_entity_poly.pdbx_strand_id
1 'polypeptide(L)'
;MANADTNMNTYFDPLPHADIHYSDMAGALVNLSFSDMEADERLLLAHCCDESRAGLCHCLDFLGDMLVTFSQQGVNEFTPESLCQLGHTLTTFGRLIPALTDMSQFIHADRRQQEELAA
;
A
#
# COMPACT_ATOMS: atom_id res chain seq x y z
N MET A 1 -34.76 13.41 40.38
CA MET A 1 -34.09 14.22 39.34
C MET A 1 -32.91 13.39 38.86
N ALA A 2 -32.99 12.87 37.64
CA ALA A 2 -31.98 12.00 37.05
C ALA A 2 -31.46 12.66 35.78
N ASN A 3 -30.16 12.97 35.71
CA ASN A 3 -29.45 13.07 34.45
C ASN A 3 -28.38 11.97 34.44
N ALA A 4 -28.79 10.79 33.99
CA ALA A 4 -27.83 9.85 33.44
C ALA A 4 -27.41 10.44 32.09
N ASP A 5 -26.28 11.16 32.07
CA ASP A 5 -25.60 11.51 30.82
C ASP A 5 -25.04 10.21 30.24
N THR A 6 -25.96 9.50 29.61
CA THR A 6 -25.73 8.31 28.81
C THR A 6 -24.92 8.78 27.61
N ASN A 7 -23.61 8.68 27.72
CA ASN A 7 -22.70 8.81 26.59
C ASN A 7 -23.10 7.75 25.57
N MET A 8 -23.93 8.14 24.60
CA MET A 8 -24.26 7.34 23.44
C MET A 8 -22.97 7.09 22.68
N ASN A 9 -22.44 5.89 22.91
CA ASN A 9 -21.47 5.22 22.09
C ASN A 9 -21.85 5.35 20.61
N THR A 10 -21.06 6.10 19.85
CA THR A 10 -20.76 5.73 18.47
C THR A 10 -19.25 5.60 18.39
N TYR A 11 -18.73 4.47 18.88
CA TYR A 11 -17.53 3.86 18.32
C TYR A 11 -17.83 3.68 16.84
N PHE A 12 -17.54 4.73 16.09
CA PHE A 12 -17.54 4.74 14.65
C PHE A 12 -16.47 3.72 14.31
N ASP A 13 -16.86 2.52 13.90
CA ASP A 13 -15.95 1.60 13.26
C ASP A 13 -15.69 2.17 11.86
N PRO A 14 -14.58 2.89 11.62
CA PRO A 14 -14.42 3.64 10.37
C PRO A 14 -13.94 2.74 9.24
N LEU A 15 -13.65 1.47 9.48
CA LEU A 15 -12.78 0.72 8.60
C LEU A 15 -13.44 -0.59 8.15
N PRO A 16 -14.20 -0.55 7.03
CA PRO A 16 -14.22 -1.68 6.11
C PRO A 16 -12.82 -1.95 5.50
N HIS A 17 -11.81 -1.14 5.85
CA HIS A 17 -10.40 -1.18 5.41
C HIS A 17 -9.49 -2.03 6.33
N ALA A 18 -10.04 -2.93 7.14
CA ALA A 18 -9.22 -3.82 7.97
C ALA A 18 -8.47 -4.90 7.16
N ASP A 19 -8.75 -5.01 5.86
CA ASP A 19 -7.92 -5.78 4.96
C ASP A 19 -6.63 -5.00 4.69
N ILE A 20 -5.51 -5.52 5.20
CA ILE A 20 -4.16 -4.97 4.98
C ILE A 20 -3.78 -4.92 3.50
N HIS A 21 -4.54 -5.60 2.64
CA HIS A 21 -4.37 -5.60 1.19
C HIS A 21 -5.29 -4.59 0.47
N TYR A 22 -6.25 -3.97 1.16
CA TYR A 22 -7.16 -3.01 0.54
C TYR A 22 -6.48 -1.66 0.30
N SER A 23 -6.43 -1.25 -0.97
CA SER A 23 -5.89 0.05 -1.40
C SER A 23 -6.85 0.70 -2.39
N ASP A 24 -7.35 1.91 -2.07
CA ASP A 24 -8.14 2.72 -3.01
C ASP A 24 -7.40 2.96 -4.33
N MET A 25 -6.07 3.04 -4.26
CA MET A 25 -5.24 3.18 -5.46
C MET A 25 -5.24 1.89 -6.28
N ALA A 26 -5.09 0.72 -5.64
CA ALA A 26 -5.17 -0.56 -6.34
C ALA A 26 -6.54 -0.73 -7.01
N GLY A 27 -7.62 -0.40 -6.29
CA GLY A 27 -8.98 -0.39 -6.83
C GLY A 27 -9.18 0.59 -7.99
N ALA A 28 -8.49 1.73 -8.00
CA ALA A 28 -8.53 2.66 -9.13
C ALA A 28 -7.75 2.11 -10.36
N LEU A 29 -6.62 1.42 -10.12
CA LEU A 29 -5.76 0.90 -11.19
C LEU A 29 -6.34 -0.35 -11.87
N VAL A 30 -7.21 -1.13 -11.20
CA VAL A 30 -7.79 -2.36 -11.77
C VAL A 30 -8.55 -2.14 -13.09
N ASN A 31 -9.01 -0.92 -13.34
CA ASN A 31 -9.77 -0.56 -14.55
C ASN A 31 -8.88 0.00 -15.67
N LEU A 32 -7.57 0.11 -15.47
CA LEU A 32 -6.66 0.53 -16.52
C LEU A 32 -6.53 -0.55 -17.60
N SER A 33 -6.57 -0.12 -18.85
CA SER A 33 -6.31 -0.97 -20.01
C SER A 33 -4.89 -0.74 -20.50
N PHE A 34 -4.17 -1.82 -20.79
CA PHE A 34 -2.83 -1.80 -21.40
C PHE A 34 -2.84 -2.32 -22.84
N SER A 35 -4.01 -2.43 -23.47
CA SER A 35 -4.17 -3.02 -24.81
C SER A 35 -3.41 -2.26 -25.90
N ASP A 36 -3.21 -0.95 -25.72
CA ASP A 36 -2.50 -0.10 -26.67
C ASP A 36 -0.98 -0.10 -26.47
N MET A 37 -0.46 -0.76 -25.42
CA MET A 37 0.98 -0.86 -25.15
C MET A 37 1.60 -2.06 -25.84
N GLU A 38 2.79 -1.86 -26.39
CA GLU A 38 3.58 -2.96 -26.94
C GLU A 38 3.95 -3.97 -25.84
N ALA A 39 4.19 -5.22 -26.23
CA ALA A 39 4.48 -6.30 -25.27
C ALA A 39 5.73 -5.99 -24.43
N ASP A 40 6.77 -5.42 -25.05
CA ASP A 40 8.01 -5.04 -24.38
C ASP A 40 7.78 -3.87 -23.38
N GLU A 41 6.92 -2.91 -23.73
CA GLU A 41 6.57 -1.80 -22.84
C GLU A 41 5.77 -2.28 -21.63
N ARG A 42 4.84 -3.22 -21.82
CA ARG A 42 4.09 -3.86 -20.73
C ARG A 42 5.04 -4.59 -19.79
N LEU A 43 6.00 -5.34 -20.32
CA LEU A 43 6.99 -6.05 -19.51
C LEU A 43 7.90 -5.13 -18.73
N LEU A 44 8.37 -4.06 -19.37
CA LEU A 44 9.15 -3.03 -18.69
C LEU A 44 8.35 -2.42 -17.53
N LEU A 45 7.07 -2.12 -17.75
CA LEU A 45 6.18 -1.60 -16.72
C LEU A 45 6.03 -2.59 -15.55
N ALA A 46 5.79 -3.88 -15.81
CA ALA A 46 5.70 -4.89 -14.77
C ALA A 46 7.01 -4.99 -13.96
N HIS A 47 8.15 -4.96 -14.65
CA HIS A 47 9.46 -4.96 -14.00
C HIS A 47 9.66 -3.72 -13.11
N CYS A 48 9.32 -2.53 -13.60
CA CYS A 48 9.37 -1.30 -12.81
C CYS A 48 8.45 -1.37 -11.58
N CYS A 49 7.27 -1.98 -11.71
CA CYS A 49 6.36 -2.21 -10.58
C CYS A 49 7.00 -3.13 -9.53
N ASP A 50 7.61 -4.23 -9.96
CA ASP A 50 8.28 -5.18 -9.06
C ASP A 50 9.49 -4.57 -8.34
N GLU A 51 10.35 -3.85 -9.06
CA GLU A 51 11.51 -3.15 -8.50
C GLU A 51 11.07 -2.06 -7.51
N SER A 52 10.08 -1.26 -7.90
CA SER A 52 9.54 -0.21 -7.02
C SER A 52 8.94 -0.81 -5.76
N ARG A 53 8.14 -1.89 -5.88
CA ARG A 53 7.59 -2.61 -4.73
C ARG A 53 8.70 -3.10 -3.81
N ALA A 54 9.73 -3.74 -4.36
CA ALA A 54 10.86 -4.25 -3.56
C ALA A 54 11.57 -3.12 -2.81
N GLY A 55 11.81 -1.98 -3.49
CA GLY A 55 12.37 -0.79 -2.87
C GLY A 55 11.51 -0.22 -1.74
N LEU A 56 10.19 -0.15 -1.93
CA LEU A 56 9.25 0.33 -0.90
C LEU A 56 9.21 -0.60 0.32
N CYS A 57 9.20 -1.93 0.11
CA CYS A 57 9.29 -2.90 1.19
C CYS A 57 10.61 -2.76 1.97
N HIS A 58 11.73 -2.58 1.26
CA HIS A 58 13.02 -2.35 1.90
C HIS A 58 13.04 -1.06 2.74
N CYS A 59 12.44 0.02 2.23
CA CYS A 59 12.27 1.27 2.98
C CYS A 59 11.41 1.08 4.24
N LEU A 60 10.37 0.24 4.17
CA LEU A 60 9.53 -0.10 5.33
C LEU A 60 10.32 -0.88 6.39
N ASP A 61 11.13 -1.86 5.98
CA ASP A 61 11.99 -2.61 6.89
C ASP A 61 12.98 -1.67 7.60
N PHE A 62 13.66 -0.81 6.83
CA PHE A 62 14.57 0.18 7.37
C PHE A 62 13.89 1.16 8.34
N LEU A 63 12.66 1.60 8.02
CA LEU A 63 11.87 2.46 8.90
C LEU A 63 11.50 1.74 10.21
N GLY A 64 11.14 0.46 10.14
CA GLY A 64 10.91 -0.39 11.30
C GLY A 64 12.15 -0.49 12.20
N ASP A 65 13.31 -0.78 11.60
CA ASP A 65 14.59 -0.88 12.32
C ASP A 65 14.99 0.44 12.98
N MET A 66 14.71 1.57 12.31
CA MET A 66 14.93 2.91 12.87
C MET A 66 14.09 3.14 14.13
N LEU A 67 12.81 2.78 14.10
CA LEU A 67 11.91 2.91 15.25
C LEU A 67 12.34 2.01 16.42
N VAL A 68 12.79 0.78 16.13
CA VAL A 68 13.37 -0.13 17.14
C VAL A 68 14.63 0.48 17.75
N THR A 69 15.52 1.04 16.92
CA THR A 69 16.75 1.69 17.37
C THR A 69 16.47 2.91 18.26
N PHE A 70 15.49 3.74 17.90
CA PHE A 70 15.05 4.87 18.71
C PHE A 70 14.57 4.45 20.09
N SER A 71 13.78 3.38 20.16
CA SER A 71 13.35 2.78 21.43
C SER A 71 14.54 2.30 22.28
N GLN A 72 15.50 1.61 21.67
CA GLN A 72 16.71 1.13 22.36
C GLN A 72 17.61 2.28 22.87
N GLN A 73 17.62 3.41 22.17
CA GLN A 73 18.40 4.60 22.52
C GLN A 73 17.67 5.54 23.49
N GLY A 74 16.46 5.19 23.95
CA GLY A 74 15.69 5.98 24.89
C GLY A 74 15.05 7.23 24.29
N VAL A 75 14.84 7.26 22.97
CA VAL A 75 14.04 8.30 22.31
C VAL A 75 12.58 8.04 22.64
N ASN A 76 12.05 8.77 23.62
CA ASN A 76 10.69 8.57 24.13
C ASN A 76 9.68 9.61 23.60
N GLU A 77 10.16 10.66 22.94
CA GLU A 77 9.34 11.77 22.47
C GLU A 77 9.57 12.01 20.98
N PHE A 78 8.49 11.90 20.21
CA PHE A 78 8.45 12.36 18.83
C PHE A 78 7.68 13.67 18.78
N THR A 79 8.12 14.60 17.93
CA THR A 79 7.32 15.79 17.67
C THR A 79 6.01 15.39 16.96
N PRO A 80 4.92 16.14 17.15
CA PRO A 80 3.67 15.90 16.42
C PRO A 80 3.87 15.92 14.89
N GLU A 81 4.78 16.76 14.39
CA GLU A 81 5.11 16.83 12.98
C GLU A 81 5.79 15.54 12.49
N SER A 82 6.77 15.03 13.23
CA SER A 82 7.44 13.76 12.89
C SER A 82 6.47 12.57 12.89
N LEU A 83 5.54 12.51 13.84
CA LEU A 83 4.50 11.47 13.87
C LEU A 83 3.51 11.60 12.70
N CYS A 84 3.12 12.83 12.36
CA CYS A 84 2.25 13.10 11.22
C CYS A 84 2.91 12.67 9.90
N GLN A 85 4.18 13.03 9.70
CA GLN A 85 4.96 12.62 8.53
C GLN A 85 5.12 11.10 8.45
N LEU A 86 5.44 10.44 9.57
CA LEU A 86 5.50 8.98 9.66
C LEU A 86 4.17 8.34 9.25
N GLY A 87 3.05 8.83 9.77
CA GLY A 87 1.72 8.35 9.42
C GLY A 87 1.40 8.52 7.93
N HIS A 88 1.73 9.67 7.34
CA HIS A 88 1.56 9.90 5.90
C HIS A 88 2.43 8.96 5.05
N THR A 89 3.68 8.74 5.45
CA THR A 89 4.58 7.80 4.77
C THR A 89 4.03 6.38 4.80
N LEU A 90 3.62 5.89 5.98
CA LEU A 90 3.06 4.54 6.12
C LEU A 90 1.76 4.37 5.33
N THR A 91 0.88 5.38 5.35
CA THR A 91 -0.37 5.39 4.55
C THR A 91 -0.06 5.33 3.05
N THR A 92 0.96 6.07 2.61
CA THR A 92 1.38 6.09 1.21
C THR A 92 1.92 4.73 0.76
N PHE A 93 2.77 4.10 1.59
CA PHE A 93 3.26 2.75 1.32
C PHE A 93 2.15 1.71 1.31
N GLY A 94 1.21 1.77 2.27
CA GLY A 94 0.04 0.89 2.32
C GLY A 94 -0.85 1.00 1.08
N ARG A 95 -0.86 2.14 0.38
CA ARG A 95 -1.58 2.32 -0.89
C ARG A 95 -0.78 1.85 -2.09
N LEU A 96 0.49 2.20 -2.17
CA LEU A 96 1.35 1.95 -3.33
C LEU A 96 1.77 0.49 -3.46
N ILE A 97 2.12 -0.19 -2.37
CA ILE A 97 2.63 -1.56 -2.44
C ILE A 97 1.58 -2.53 -3.01
N PRO A 98 0.31 -2.54 -2.57
CA PRO A 98 -0.72 -3.36 -3.19
C PRO A 98 -0.99 -2.95 -4.63
N ALA A 99 -1.07 -1.65 -4.92
CA ALA A 99 -1.30 -1.12 -6.26
C ALA A 99 -0.25 -1.59 -7.29
N LEU A 100 1.03 -1.53 -6.92
CA LEU A 100 2.13 -2.02 -7.77
C LEU A 100 2.11 -3.55 -7.90
N THR A 101 1.70 -4.26 -6.85
CA THR A 101 1.59 -5.73 -6.86
C THR A 101 0.50 -6.17 -7.83
N ASP A 102 -0.69 -5.60 -7.73
CA ASP A 102 -1.82 -5.94 -8.59
C ASP A 102 -1.52 -5.62 -10.05
N MET A 103 -0.88 -4.47 -10.32
CA MET A 103 -0.50 -4.05 -11.66
C MET A 103 0.53 -5.00 -12.30
N SER A 104 1.59 -5.36 -11.57
CA SER A 104 2.58 -6.34 -12.02
C SER A 104 1.94 -7.71 -12.30
N GLN A 105 1.12 -8.21 -11.37
CA GLN A 105 0.44 -9.50 -11.52
C GLN A 105 -0.52 -9.52 -12.70
N PHE A 106 -1.29 -8.44 -12.91
CA PHE A 106 -2.19 -8.30 -14.04
C PHE A 106 -1.43 -8.43 -15.36
N ILE A 107 -0.34 -7.68 -15.53
CA ILE A 107 0.45 -7.69 -16.77
C ILE A 107 1.06 -9.09 -17.02
N HIS A 108 1.58 -9.74 -15.97
CA HIS A 108 2.11 -11.09 -16.09
C HIS A 108 1.04 -12.15 -16.38
N ALA A 109 -0.20 -11.96 -15.92
CA ALA A 109 -1.32 -12.84 -16.23
C ALA A 109 -1.78 -12.67 -17.69
N ASP A 110 -1.96 -11.42 -18.14
CA ASP A 110 -2.33 -11.10 -19.53
C ASP A 110 -1.33 -11.70 -20.53
N ARG A 111 -0.03 -11.57 -20.26
CA ARG A 111 1.02 -12.18 -21.09
C ARG A 111 0.89 -13.70 -21.19
N ARG A 112 0.71 -14.39 -20.05
CA ARG A 112 0.57 -15.86 -20.05
C ARG A 112 -0.63 -16.31 -20.87
N GLN A 113 -1.74 -15.59 -20.77
CA GLN A 113 -2.93 -15.88 -21.54
C GLN A 113 -2.72 -15.64 -23.05
N GLN A 114 -1.96 -14.62 -23.44
CA GLN A 114 -1.59 -14.37 -24.85
C GLN A 114 -0.66 -15.46 -25.42
N GLU A 115 0.30 -15.95 -24.62
CA GLU A 115 1.18 -17.05 -25.01
C GLU A 115 0.42 -18.38 -25.18
N GLU A 116 -0.55 -18.67 -24.30
CA GLU A 116 -1.42 -19.87 -24.39
C GLU A 116 -2.34 -19.85 -25.62
N LEU A 117 -2.83 -18.68 -26.04
CA LEU A 117 -3.69 -18.53 -27.23
C LEU A 117 -2.91 -18.61 -28.55
N ALA A 118 -1.59 -18.43 -28.52
CA ALA A 118 -0.72 -18.46 -29.69
C ALA A 118 -0.06 -19.83 -29.93
N ALA A 119 -0.23 -20.79 -29.01
CA ALA A 119 0.31 -22.16 -29.05
C ALA A 119 -0.69 -23.16 -29.65
#